data_AF-A0A351US08-F1
#
_entry.id   AF-A0A351US08-F1
#
_cell.length_a   1.000
_cell.length_b   1.000
_cell.length_c   1.000
_cell.angle_alpha   90.00
_cell.angle_beta   90.00
_cell.angle_gamma   90.00
#
_symmetry.space_group_name_H-M   'P 1'
#
loop_
_entity.id
_entity.type
_entity.pdbx_description
1 polymer ?
#
loop_
_entity_poly.entity_id
_entity_poly.type
_entity_poly.pdbx_seq_one_letter_code
_entity_poly.pdbx_strand_id
1 'polypeptide(L)'
;MSENKELKNRIYLCIDLKSFYASVECVTRGLDPLTTNLVVADPEREHRMQKAMLEIKEKFGKNAILKGMNLEKGATTRERNRQIGGHKSGV
;
A
#
# COMPACT_ATOMS: atom_id res chain seq x y z
N MET A 1 29.26 -4.32 29.77
CA MET A 1 28.20 -3.29 29.84
C MET A 1 27.77 -2.98 28.41
N SER A 2 26.60 -3.43 27.98
CA SER A 2 26.03 -3.06 26.68
C SER A 2 25.11 -1.86 26.86
N GLU A 3 25.43 -0.74 26.21
CA GLU A 3 24.65 0.49 26.24
C GLU A 3 23.26 0.26 25.62
N ASN A 4 22.24 0.53 26.43
CA ASN A 4 20.84 0.49 26.02
C ASN A 4 20.54 1.82 25.32
N LYS A 5 20.47 1.82 23.97
CA LYS A 5 20.13 3.02 23.20
C LYS A 5 18.65 3.35 23.41
N GLU A 6 18.40 4.36 24.23
CA GLU A 6 17.08 4.96 24.43
C GLU A 6 16.52 5.43 23.07
N LEU A 7 15.44 4.79 22.61
CA LEU A 7 14.73 5.19 21.40
C LEU A 7 14.04 6.52 21.68
N LYS A 8 14.64 7.62 21.21
CA LYS A 8 14.04 8.97 21.31
C LYS A 8 12.59 8.94 20.83
N ASN A 9 11.70 9.50 21.64
CA ASN A 9 10.29 9.64 21.31
C ASN A 9 10.13 10.51 20.05
N ARG A 10 9.93 9.86 18.89
CA ARG A 10 9.71 10.52 17.60
C ARG A 10 8.27 10.32 17.18
N ILE A 11 7.57 11.42 16.95
CA ILE A 11 6.22 11.40 16.40
C ILE A 11 6.36 11.55 14.88
N TYR A 12 5.87 10.56 14.14
CA TYR A 12 5.83 10.58 12.67
C TYR A 12 4.40 10.80 12.21
N LEU A 13 4.19 11.83 11.37
CA LEU A 13 2.92 12.11 10.72
C LEU A 13 3.07 11.86 9.21
N CYS A 14 2.20 11.04 8.63
CA CYS A 14 2.10 10.83 7.19
C CYS A 14 0.75 11.37 6.71
N ILE A 15 0.77 12.29 5.75
CA ILE A 15 -0.43 12.90 5.16
C ILE A 15 -0.52 12.44 3.71
N ASP A 16 -1.62 11.78 3.36
CA ASP A 16 -1.96 11.37 2.00
C ASP A 16 -3.25 12.07 1.56
N LEU A 17 -3.23 12.68 0.37
CA LEU A 17 -4.37 13.39 -0.18
C LEU A 17 -5.22 12.43 -1.00
N LYS A 18 -6.46 12.20 -0.55
CA LYS A 18 -7.43 11.41 -1.32
C LYS A 18 -7.70 12.09 -2.67
N SER A 19 -7.65 11.30 -3.74
CA SER A 19 -8.01 11.75 -5.08
C SER A 19 -7.24 12.99 -5.55
N PHE A 20 -5.95 13.12 -5.19
CA PHE A 20 -5.11 14.28 -5.49
C PHE A 20 -5.21 14.76 -6.94
N TYR A 21 -4.96 13.87 -7.91
CA TYR A 21 -4.98 14.23 -9.34
C TYR A 21 -6.36 14.66 -9.82
N ALA A 22 -7.42 13.97 -9.39
CA ALA A 22 -8.79 14.35 -9.74
C ALA A 22 -9.17 15.71 -9.15
N SER A 23 -8.73 15.99 -7.93
CA SER A 23 -9.01 17.28 -7.27
C SER A 23 -8.30 18.45 -7.97
N VAL A 24 -7.04 18.27 -8.36
CA VAL A 24 -6.28 19.26 -9.14
C VAL A 24 -6.92 19.50 -10.50
N GLU A 25 -7.32 18.44 -11.20
CA GLU A 25 -7.98 18.53 -12.50
C GLU A 25 -9.34 19.21 -12.40
N CYS A 26 -10.14 18.91 -11.37
CA CYS A 26 -11.40 19.61 -11.09
C CYS A 26 -11.18 21.13 -10.97
N VAL A 27 -10.27 21.55 -10.08
CA VAL A 27 -10.00 22.99 -9.85
C VAL A 27 -9.48 23.67 -11.12
N THR A 28 -8.61 22.99 -11.87
CA THR A 28 -8.06 23.52 -13.14
C THR A 28 -9.17 23.76 -14.18
N ARG A 29 -10.24 22.97 -14.15
CA ARG A 29 -11.43 23.11 -15.00
C ARG A 29 -12.51 24.02 -14.41
N GLY A 30 -12.29 24.62 -13.24
CA GLY A 30 -13.30 25.43 -12.54
C GLY A 30 -14.44 24.60 -11.94
N LEU A 31 -14.21 23.31 -11.67
CA LEU A 31 -15.16 22.38 -11.08
C LEU A 31 -14.90 22.23 -9.57
N ASP A 32 -15.96 21.98 -8.79
CA ASP A 32 -15.84 21.71 -7.36
C ASP A 32 -15.36 20.26 -7.13
N PRO A 33 -14.17 20.05 -6.53
CA PRO A 33 -13.59 18.71 -6.32
C PRO A 33 -14.38 17.85 -5.32
N LEU A 34 -15.27 18.41 -4.51
CA LEU A 34 -16.05 17.67 -3.52
C LEU A 34 -17.36 17.10 -4.09
N THR A 35 -17.84 17.65 -5.20
CA THR A 35 -19.14 17.29 -5.77
C THR A 35 -19.04 16.74 -7.20
N THR A 36 -17.94 17.03 -7.90
CA THR A 36 -17.75 16.63 -9.29
C THR A 36 -17.26 15.20 -9.42
N ASN A 37 -17.95 14.39 -10.22
CA ASN A 37 -17.49 13.06 -10.62
C ASN A 37 -16.46 13.17 -11.76
N LEU A 38 -15.18 13.20 -11.41
CA LEU A 38 -14.06 13.25 -12.35
C LEU A 38 -13.05 12.13 -12.04
N VAL A 39 -12.53 11.49 -13.09
CA VAL A 39 -11.46 10.49 -12.99
C VAL A 39 -10.25 10.94 -13.82
N VAL A 40 -9.05 10.75 -13.26
CA VAL A 40 -7.78 10.90 -13.99
C VAL A 40 -7.18 9.51 -14.15
N ALA A 41 -6.99 9.09 -15.41
CA ALA A 41 -6.43 7.80 -15.75
C ALA A 41 -5.07 7.98 -16.44
N ASP A 42 -4.01 7.46 -15.83
CA ASP A 42 -2.66 7.37 -16.40
C ASP A 42 -2.19 5.90 -16.30
N PRO A 43 -2.21 5.13 -17.40
CA PRO A 43 -1.82 3.72 -17.38
C PRO A 43 -0.35 3.51 -17.02
N GLU A 44 0.53 4.46 -17.35
CA GLU A 44 1.95 4.37 -17.01
C GLU A 44 2.16 4.51 -15.50
N ARG A 45 1.36 5.35 -14.84
CA ARG A 45 1.38 5.46 -13.37
C ARG A 45 0.95 4.17 -12.70
N GLU A 46 -0.13 3.56 -13.20
CA GLU A 46 -0.62 2.27 -12.70
C GLU A 46 0.45 1.19 -12.89
N HIS A 47 1.07 1.13 -14.06
CA HIS A 47 2.14 0.18 -14.35
C HIS A 47 3.34 0.35 -13.39
N ARG A 48 3.80 1.59 -13.15
CA ARG A 48 4.88 1.86 -12.18
C ARG A 48 4.53 1.41 -10.77
N MET A 49 3.29 1.62 -10.33
CA MET A 49 2.84 1.17 -9.01
C MET A 49 2.85 -0.36 -8.90
N GLN A 50 2.31 -1.05 -9.90
CA GLN A 50 2.32 -2.52 -9.96
C GLN A 50 3.75 -3.07 -9.92
N LYS A 51 4.66 -2.47 -10.70
CA LYS A 51 6.07 -2.84 -10.72
C LYS A 51 6.73 -2.65 -9.34
N ALA A 52 6.53 -1.50 -8.70
CA ALA A 52 7.08 -1.25 -7.36
C ALA A 52 6.56 -2.25 -6.32
N MET A 53 5.27 -2.59 -6.36
CA MET A 53 4.70 -3.61 -5.48
C MET A 53 5.30 -5.00 -5.71
N LEU A 54 5.59 -5.37 -6.96
CA LEU A 54 6.24 -6.64 -7.31
C LEU A 54 7.67 -6.67 -6.77
N GLU A 55 8.47 -5.63 -7.03
CA GLU A 55 9.85 -5.52 -6.57
C GLU A 55 9.96 -5.66 -5.03
N ILE A 56 9.04 -5.04 -4.29
CA ILE A 56 8.99 -5.18 -2.82
C ILE A 56 8.66 -6.62 -2.41
N LYS A 57 7.70 -7.26 -3.07
CA LYS A 57 7.30 -8.64 -2.75
C LYS A 57 8.38 -9.66 -3.11
N GLU A 58 9.11 -9.45 -4.20
CA GLU A 58 10.24 -10.29 -4.58
C GLU A 58 11.37 -10.16 -3.57
N LYS A 59 11.68 -8.94 -3.14
CA LYS A 59 12.79 -8.67 -2.22
C LYS A 59 12.49 -9.03 -0.76
N PHE A 60 11.27 -8.80 -0.29
CA PHE A 60 10.91 -8.91 1.14
C PHE A 60 9.81 -9.95 1.42
N GLY A 61 9.34 -10.65 0.39
CA GLY A 61 8.29 -11.67 0.48
C GLY A 61 6.87 -11.11 0.35
N LYS A 62 5.92 -11.99 0.02
CA LYS A 62 4.51 -11.63 -0.28
C LYS A 62 3.77 -10.93 0.86
N ASN A 63 4.21 -11.12 2.10
CA ASN A 63 3.61 -10.49 3.30
C ASN A 63 4.19 -9.10 3.62
N ALA A 64 5.18 -8.62 2.87
CA ALA A 64 5.72 -7.26 3.01
C ALA A 64 4.70 -6.18 2.64
N ILE A 65 3.73 -6.51 1.78
CA ILE A 65 2.61 -5.65 1.41
C ILE A 65 1.31 -6.47 1.52
N LEU A 66 0.37 -6.00 2.33
CA LEU A 66 -0.94 -6.59 2.52
C LEU A 66 -2.03 -5.53 2.35
N LYS A 67 -3.20 -5.93 1.83
CA LYS A 67 -4.38 -5.08 1.81
C LYS A 67 -5.05 -5.13 3.19
N GLY A 68 -5.78 -4.08 3.58
CA GLY A 68 -6.50 -4.03 4.86
C GLY A 68 -7.42 -5.25 5.07
N MET A 69 -8.13 -5.66 4.02
CA MET A 69 -8.98 -6.86 4.03
C MET A 69 -8.24 -8.17 4.37
N ASN A 70 -6.91 -8.23 4.18
CA ASN A 70 -6.12 -9.41 4.52
C ASN A 70 -5.86 -9.54 6.03
N LEU A 71 -6.26 -8.54 6.82
CA LEU A 71 -6.15 -8.51 8.28
C LEU A 71 -7.49 -8.79 8.97
N GLU A 72 -8.58 -8.91 8.21
CA GLU A 72 -9.89 -9.24 8.77
C GLU A 72 -9.92 -10.66 9.36
N LYS A 73 -10.79 -10.88 10.34
CA LYS A 73 -10.97 -12.19 10.97
C LYS A 73 -11.46 -13.19 9.92
N GLY A 74 -10.73 -14.30 9.76
CA GLY A 74 -11.01 -15.32 8.74
C GLY A 74 -10.28 -15.12 7.42
N ALA A 75 -9.53 -14.02 7.24
CA ALA A 75 -8.68 -13.84 6.07
C ALA A 75 -7.50 -14.82 6.08
N THR A 76 -7.34 -15.61 5.01
CA THR A 76 -6.30 -16.66 4.90
C THR A 76 -5.04 -16.22 4.14
N THR A 77 -5.03 -15.01 3.56
CA THR A 77 -3.97 -14.53 2.64
C THR A 77 -2.57 -14.63 3.24
N ARG A 78 -2.40 -14.27 4.52
CA ARG A 78 -1.08 -14.29 5.19
C ARG A 78 -0.50 -15.70 5.32
N GLU A 79 -1.37 -16.67 5.60
CA GLU A 79 -1.00 -18.09 5.74
C GLU A 79 -0.74 -18.70 4.38
N ARG A 80 -1.61 -18.43 3.41
CA ARG A 80 -1.44 -18.87 2.01
C ARG A 80 -0.15 -18.35 1.38
N ASN A 81 0.25 -17.13 1.71
CA ASN A 81 1.51 -16.55 1.24
C ASN A 81 2.76 -17.32 1.71
N ARG A 82 2.65 -18.13 2.77
CA ARG A 82 3.73 -19.01 3.27
C ARG A 82 3.69 -20.41 2.66
N GLN A 83 2.63 -20.75 1.92
CA GLN A 83 2.48 -22.05 1.29
C GLN A 83 3.04 -22.02 -0.14
N ILE A 84 3.53 -23.17 -0.59
CA ILE A 84 3.91 -23.41 -1.98
C ILE A 84 2.89 -24.40 -2.54
N GLY A 85 2.17 -24.01 -3.60
CA GLY A 85 1.14 -24.86 -4.22
C GLY A 85 -0.05 -25.23 -3.31
N GLY A 86 -0.30 -24.49 -2.23
CA GLY A 86 -1.37 -24.77 -1.27
C GLY A 86 -0.99 -25.75 -0.15
N HIS A 87 0.22 -26.30 -0.18
CA HIS A 87 0.76 -27.14 0.88
C HIS A 87 1.70 -26.32 1.78
N LYS A 88 1.67 -26.61 3.09
CA LYS A 88 2.73 -26.15 3.99
C LYS A 88 3.97 -27.00 3.67
N SER A 89 5.02 -26.40 3.13
CA SER A 89 6.34 -27.03 3.13
C SER A 89 6.74 -27.20 4.59
N GLY A 90 6.60 -28.42 5.10
CA GLY A 90 7.04 -28.76 6.45
C GLY A 90 8.56 -28.69 6.50
N VAL A 91 9.07 -27.63 7.14
CA VAL A 91 10.36 -27.54 7.84
C VAL A 91 10.17 -26.65 9.04
#